data_AF-A0A9R0YNH0-F1
#
_entry.id   AF-A0A9R0YNH0-F1
#
_cell.length_a   1.000
_cell.length_b   1.000
_cell.length_c   1.000
_cell.angle_alpha   90.00
_cell.angle_beta   90.00
_cell.angle_gamma   90.00
#
_symmetry.space_group_name_H-M   'P 1'
#
loop_
_entity.id
_entity.type
_entity.pdbx_description
1 polymer ?
#
loop_
_entity_poly.entity_id
_entity_poly.type
_entity_poly.pdbx_seq_one_letter_code
_entity_poly.pdbx_strand_id
1 'polypeptide(L)'
;MMRKNKEQRRADGITDRGSDSLETMRPNKKQRLDGGSGSDEETSPYLVVGHGSVSPAFSVFKVEPYTDGGGDTPVSIPRRLARLKCKHNMSFVPLRLKDRRWIVGVGGSSTENYYGPGTIIFDTEKQVVIRGPEPKSIKSHPILLPIDQKIYALSRSPSVKGPLDYLPWFEVLDLSQAQEVDGCLTNCKWSSLQRPPFFPWELTPRQYLCPPRVAVKSYVAVGSHILVSVTGWVGTYAFDTKGSKKWVTVDDENNLPFSDGAIPHGGGLFLGLSSTTKAITGYKINIGTRSLSVVEIPVVSDLEDEELVGRSHNFLSLGIDSGFCLVTCWSVDESPYPPYHRAHIRVRTYRTDDFVESEGKCLVVSKQWMQVYKIRDLIRTLDAPCLVGVVYI
;
A
#
# COMPACT_ATOMS: atom_id res chain seq x y z
N MET A 1 89.75 -28.34 47.85
CA MET A 1 90.17 -26.92 47.95
C MET A 1 89.15 -26.09 47.17
N MET A 2 88.16 -25.46 47.83
CA MET A 2 88.16 -24.02 48.19
C MET A 2 88.45 -23.11 46.97
N ARG A 3 87.58 -22.18 46.54
CA ARG A 3 86.81 -21.16 47.28
C ARG A 3 85.62 -20.59 46.47
N LYS A 4 84.67 -20.01 47.22
CA LYS A 4 83.44 -19.29 46.83
C LYS A 4 83.68 -17.90 46.19
N ASN A 5 82.74 -17.42 45.36
CA ASN A 5 81.81 -16.27 45.58
C ASN A 5 80.99 -16.02 44.28
N LYS A 6 79.65 -16.05 44.26
CA LYS A 6 78.64 -14.97 44.57
C LYS A 6 78.90 -13.69 43.76
N GLU A 7 77.99 -13.05 42.99
CA GLU A 7 76.52 -12.84 43.00
C GLU A 7 76.12 -12.35 41.57
N GLN A 8 75.04 -12.81 40.91
CA GLN A 8 73.61 -12.49 41.05
C GLN A 8 73.10 -11.35 40.14
N ARG A 9 72.18 -11.71 39.23
CA ARG A 9 70.93 -11.04 38.75
C ARG A 9 70.62 -11.55 37.33
N ARG A 10 69.77 -12.58 37.17
CA ARG A 10 68.31 -12.52 36.87
C ARG A 10 67.98 -11.57 35.71
N ALA A 11 67.20 -11.91 34.69
CA ALA A 11 66.49 -13.12 34.26
C ALA A 11 66.05 -12.76 32.83
N ASP A 12 66.48 -13.50 31.83
CA ASP A 12 65.73 -14.56 31.15
C ASP A 12 65.09 -14.08 29.84
N GLY A 13 65.47 -14.74 28.75
CA GLY A 13 64.51 -15.07 27.70
C GLY A 13 64.76 -14.53 26.29
N ILE A 14 65.81 -15.02 25.62
CA ILE A 14 65.73 -15.78 24.34
C ILE A 14 64.94 -15.09 23.19
N THR A 15 65.58 -14.38 22.24
CA THR A 15 66.11 -14.86 20.92
C THR A 15 65.16 -15.80 20.17
N ASP A 16 64.94 -15.81 18.86
CA ASP A 16 65.37 -15.09 17.66
C ASP A 16 64.62 -15.83 16.51
N ARG A 17 64.59 -15.24 15.31
CA ARG A 17 64.37 -15.85 13.98
C ARG A 17 62.98 -15.83 13.31
N GLY A 18 62.98 -15.19 12.14
CA GLY A 18 62.41 -15.68 10.87
C GLY A 18 61.10 -14.98 10.45
N SER A 19 61.13 -14.01 9.52
CA SER A 19 60.86 -14.17 8.07
C SER A 19 59.58 -14.97 7.79
N ASP A 20 58.53 -14.51 7.11
CA ASP A 20 58.31 -13.52 6.05
C ASP A 20 56.81 -13.16 6.08
N SER A 21 56.41 -12.10 5.36
CA SER A 21 55.18 -12.02 4.51
C SER A 21 54.35 -10.74 4.67
N LEU A 22 54.37 -9.95 3.59
CA LEU A 22 53.26 -9.19 2.99
C LEU A 22 52.23 -8.52 3.93
N GLU A 23 52.41 -7.20 4.07
CA GLU A 23 51.47 -6.26 4.64
C GLU A 23 50.06 -6.36 4.01
N THR A 24 49.10 -6.81 4.81
CA THR A 24 47.67 -6.54 4.60
C THR A 24 47.30 -5.32 5.44
N MET A 25 47.16 -4.16 4.79
CA MET A 25 46.65 -2.94 5.39
C MET A 25 45.21 -3.16 5.90
N ARG A 26 45.06 -3.15 7.22
CA ARG A 26 43.76 -3.17 7.93
C ARG A 26 43.08 -1.81 7.77
N PRO A 27 41.76 -1.73 7.51
CA PRO A 27 41.03 -0.48 7.61
C PRO A 27 40.93 -0.03 9.08
N ASN A 28 41.30 1.23 9.33
CA ASN A 28 41.21 1.89 10.63
C ASN A 28 39.77 1.89 11.17
N LYS A 29 39.59 1.36 12.38
CA LYS A 29 38.41 1.61 13.22
C LYS A 29 38.38 3.10 13.58
N LYS A 30 37.50 3.88 12.94
CA LYS A 30 37.04 5.15 13.53
C LYS A 30 35.97 4.84 14.57
N GLN A 31 36.21 5.32 15.79
CA GLN A 31 35.36 5.20 16.96
C GLN A 31 33.97 5.80 16.69
N ARG A 32 32.92 5.05 17.07
CA ARG A 32 31.57 5.56 17.26
C ARG A 32 31.58 6.56 18.41
N LEU A 33 31.10 7.77 18.13
CA LEU A 33 30.55 8.65 19.16
C LEU A 33 29.08 8.27 19.32
N ASP A 34 28.77 7.64 20.45
CA ASP A 34 27.39 7.37 20.88
C ASP A 34 26.66 8.71 21.11
N GLY A 35 25.52 8.86 20.45
CA GLY A 35 24.59 9.96 20.64
C GLY A 35 23.17 9.48 20.41
N GLY A 36 22.52 9.05 21.48
CA GLY A 36 21.06 9.00 21.65
C GLY A 36 20.26 8.17 20.63
N SER A 37 20.15 6.86 20.88
CA SER A 37 19.18 6.00 20.20
C SER A 37 17.75 6.31 20.71
N GLY A 38 17.06 7.23 20.04
CA GLY A 38 15.62 7.07 19.83
C GLY A 38 15.48 5.96 18.79
N SER A 39 14.91 4.82 19.15
CA SER A 39 14.56 3.80 18.15
C SER A 39 13.39 4.33 17.33
N ASP A 40 13.69 5.06 16.25
CA ASP A 40 12.74 5.26 15.17
C ASP A 40 12.38 3.86 14.67
N GLU A 41 11.15 3.41 14.95
CA GLU A 41 10.63 2.16 14.41
C GLU A 41 10.66 2.28 12.89
N GLU A 42 11.64 1.63 12.27
CA GLU A 42 11.94 1.70 10.84
C GLU A 42 10.71 1.23 10.04
N THR A 43 9.91 2.18 9.58
CA THR A 43 8.76 1.92 8.71
C THR A 43 9.28 1.47 7.35
N SER A 44 8.74 0.38 6.82
CA SER A 44 9.21 -0.21 5.57
C SER A 44 8.06 -0.37 4.58
N PRO A 45 8.28 -0.07 3.28
CA PRO A 45 7.32 -0.40 2.25
C PRO A 45 7.25 -1.92 2.00
N TYR A 46 6.04 -2.42 1.79
CA TYR A 46 5.75 -3.79 1.36
C TYR A 46 5.08 -3.75 0.00
N LEU A 47 5.43 -4.69 -0.88
CA LEU A 47 4.83 -4.86 -2.19
C LEU A 47 3.97 -6.12 -2.21
N VAL A 48 2.72 -5.99 -2.64
CA VAL A 48 1.80 -7.11 -2.89
C VAL A 48 1.70 -7.31 -4.39
N VAL A 49 2.20 -8.46 -4.85
CA VAL A 49 2.36 -8.77 -6.27
C VAL A 49 1.44 -9.92 -6.67
N GLY A 50 0.56 -9.68 -7.64
CA GLY A 50 -0.36 -10.64 -8.26
C GLY A 50 0.31 -11.54 -9.29
N HIS A 51 -0.15 -12.79 -9.33
CA HIS A 51 0.29 -13.84 -10.24
C HIS A 51 -0.92 -14.30 -11.05
N GLY A 52 -0.76 -14.56 -12.35
CA GLY A 52 -1.84 -15.05 -13.21
C GLY A 52 -2.09 -16.57 -13.12
N SER A 53 -1.54 -17.25 -12.10
CA SER A 53 -1.64 -18.71 -11.92
C SER A 53 -2.62 -19.09 -10.81
N VAL A 54 -3.28 -20.25 -10.93
CA VAL A 54 -4.37 -20.70 -10.03
C VAL A 54 -4.06 -20.58 -8.52
N SER A 55 -2.82 -20.83 -8.06
CA SER A 55 -2.43 -20.61 -6.66
C SER A 55 -0.90 -20.66 -6.43
N PRO A 56 -0.36 -19.89 -5.46
CA PRO A 56 -0.89 -18.69 -4.81
C PRO A 56 -1.14 -17.55 -5.79
N ALA A 57 -2.20 -16.78 -5.52
CA ALA A 57 -2.60 -15.63 -6.33
C ALA A 57 -1.72 -14.40 -6.08
N PHE A 58 -1.12 -14.27 -4.89
CA PHE A 58 -0.27 -13.11 -4.54
C PHE A 58 1.00 -13.52 -3.81
N SER A 59 2.02 -12.65 -3.85
CA SER A 59 3.22 -12.73 -3.02
C SER A 59 3.48 -11.38 -2.35
N VAL A 60 3.98 -11.42 -1.11
CA VAL A 60 4.37 -10.22 -0.35
C VAL A 60 5.89 -10.12 -0.30
N PHE A 61 6.41 -8.94 -0.58
CA PHE A 61 7.83 -8.61 -0.50
C PHE A 61 8.01 -7.43 0.45
N LYS A 62 9.02 -7.49 1.32
CA LYS A 62 9.49 -6.30 2.04
C LYS A 62 10.50 -5.57 1.16
N VAL A 63 10.39 -4.27 1.12
CA VAL A 63 11.30 -3.39 0.41
C VAL A 63 12.02 -2.55 1.45
N GLU A 64 13.35 -2.52 1.37
CA GLU A 64 14.16 -1.65 2.21
C GLU A 64 14.46 -0.38 1.41
N PRO A 65 14.20 0.82 1.97
CA PRO A 65 14.67 2.05 1.37
C PRO A 65 16.20 2.04 1.37
N TYR A 66 16.80 2.23 0.20
CA TYR A 66 18.26 2.17 0.04
C TYR A 66 18.88 3.48 0.52
N THR A 67 19.83 3.44 1.47
CA THR A 67 20.35 4.62 2.16
C THR A 67 21.45 5.38 1.43
N ASP A 68 22.01 4.87 0.32
CA ASP A 68 23.04 5.58 -0.45
C ASP A 68 22.78 5.52 -1.97
N GLY A 69 22.39 6.63 -2.57
CA GLY A 69 22.44 6.86 -4.02
C GLY A 69 21.58 5.91 -4.86
N GLY A 70 20.25 6.06 -4.78
CA GLY A 70 19.32 5.36 -5.66
C GLY A 70 19.60 5.63 -7.15
N GLY A 71 19.74 4.57 -7.95
CA GLY A 71 20.02 4.64 -9.38
C GLY A 71 18.94 3.95 -10.22
N ASP A 72 18.91 4.27 -11.52
CA ASP A 72 17.99 3.62 -12.49
C ASP A 72 18.32 2.12 -12.73
N THR A 73 19.44 1.63 -12.21
CA THR A 73 19.85 0.23 -12.36
C THR A 73 18.89 -0.70 -11.60
N PRO A 74 18.19 -1.64 -12.28
CA PRO A 74 17.28 -2.55 -11.61
C PRO A 74 18.01 -3.49 -10.63
N VAL A 75 17.59 -3.48 -9.38
CA VAL A 75 18.06 -4.40 -8.33
C VAL A 75 17.05 -5.53 -8.17
N SER A 76 17.49 -6.73 -7.81
CA SER A 76 16.55 -7.83 -7.53
C SER A 76 15.67 -7.48 -6.33
N ILE A 77 14.35 -7.72 -6.43
CA ILE A 77 13.46 -7.50 -5.28
C ILE A 77 13.95 -8.33 -4.07
N PRO A 78 13.96 -7.79 -2.84
CA PRO A 78 14.42 -8.53 -1.67
C PRO A 78 13.60 -9.78 -1.36
N ARG A 79 13.98 -10.50 -0.31
CA ARG A 79 13.39 -11.78 0.14
C ARG A 79 11.86 -11.74 0.11
N ARG A 80 11.25 -12.60 -0.72
CA ARG A 80 9.81 -12.90 -0.70
C ARG A 80 9.43 -13.38 0.71
N LEU A 81 8.54 -12.65 1.39
CA LEU A 81 8.15 -12.96 2.76
C LEU A 81 7.04 -14.01 2.81
N ALA A 82 6.05 -13.89 1.93
CA ALA A 82 4.90 -14.78 1.94
C ALA A 82 4.35 -15.05 0.54
N ARG A 83 3.68 -16.20 0.44
CA ARG A 83 2.84 -16.61 -0.69
C ARG A 83 1.41 -16.70 -0.19
N LEU A 84 0.53 -15.88 -0.74
CA LEU A 84 -0.86 -15.80 -0.32
C LEU A 84 -1.69 -16.78 -1.16
N LYS A 85 -2.03 -17.92 -0.55
CA LYS A 85 -2.94 -18.91 -1.12
C LYS A 85 -4.38 -18.43 -0.92
N CYS A 86 -4.82 -17.49 -1.75
CA CYS A 86 -6.15 -16.89 -1.72
C CYS A 86 -6.72 -16.74 -3.14
N LYS A 87 -7.93 -16.18 -3.26
CA LYS A 87 -8.57 -15.91 -4.56
C LYS A 87 -7.78 -14.84 -5.33
N HIS A 88 -7.96 -14.78 -6.65
CA HIS A 88 -7.47 -13.66 -7.48
C HIS A 88 -8.40 -12.46 -7.37
N ASN A 89 -8.04 -11.32 -7.97
CA ASN A 89 -8.86 -10.12 -8.00
C ASN A 89 -9.23 -9.58 -6.60
N MET A 90 -8.30 -9.69 -5.65
CA MET A 90 -8.42 -9.08 -4.33
C MET A 90 -7.85 -7.66 -4.36
N SER A 91 -8.29 -6.83 -3.42
CA SER A 91 -7.65 -5.57 -3.08
C SER A 91 -6.96 -5.70 -1.74
N PHE A 92 -5.92 -4.89 -1.50
CA PHE A 92 -5.13 -4.94 -0.28
C PHE A 92 -5.03 -3.57 0.38
N VAL A 93 -5.08 -3.52 1.71
CA VAL A 93 -4.90 -2.29 2.49
C VAL A 93 -3.97 -2.50 3.68
N PRO A 94 -3.19 -1.47 4.07
CA PRO A 94 -2.53 -1.44 5.36
C PRO A 94 -3.56 -1.36 6.48
N LEU A 95 -3.29 -2.01 7.60
CA LEU A 95 -3.96 -1.74 8.86
C LEU A 95 -2.92 -1.73 9.98
N ARG A 96 -2.80 -0.58 10.65
CA ARG A 96 -2.00 -0.43 11.86
C ARG A 96 -2.95 -0.38 13.07
N LEU A 97 -2.93 -1.44 13.85
CA LEU A 97 -3.50 -1.50 15.20
C LEU A 97 -2.34 -1.31 16.19
N LYS A 98 -2.64 -0.94 17.45
CA LYS A 98 -1.62 -0.59 18.47
C LYS A 98 -0.31 -1.38 18.37
N ASP A 99 -0.40 -2.70 18.50
CA ASP A 99 0.75 -3.63 18.48
C ASP A 99 0.66 -4.60 17.29
N ARG A 100 -0.07 -4.25 16.22
CA ARG A 100 -0.23 -5.13 15.07
C ARG A 100 -0.19 -4.38 13.77
N ARG A 101 0.61 -4.92 12.87
CA ARG A 101 0.85 -4.36 11.55
C ARG A 101 0.45 -5.39 10.50
N TRP A 102 -0.68 -5.14 9.86
CA TRP A 102 -1.33 -6.12 8.99
C TRP A 102 -1.50 -5.60 7.57
N ILE A 103 -1.26 -6.48 6.61
CA ILE A 103 -1.71 -6.30 5.23
C ILE A 103 -2.96 -7.15 5.07
N VAL A 104 -4.11 -6.51 4.85
CA VAL A 104 -5.39 -7.21 4.73
C VAL A 104 -5.82 -7.23 3.27
N GLY A 105 -5.92 -8.43 2.71
CA GLY A 105 -6.48 -8.70 1.39
C GLY A 105 -7.94 -9.10 1.49
N VAL A 106 -8.80 -8.47 0.69
CA VAL A 106 -10.24 -8.79 0.63
C VAL A 106 -10.70 -8.87 -0.83
N GLY A 107 -11.61 -9.80 -1.11
CA GLY A 107 -12.26 -9.94 -2.41
C GLY A 107 -12.01 -11.31 -3.03
N GLY A 108 -12.22 -11.41 -4.32
CA GLY A 108 -12.01 -12.68 -5.01
C GLY A 108 -12.67 -12.75 -6.38
N SER A 109 -12.21 -13.68 -7.21
CA SER A 109 -12.96 -14.15 -8.36
C SER A 109 -14.03 -15.19 -7.94
N SER A 110 -15.09 -15.30 -8.73
CA SER A 110 -16.15 -16.31 -8.55
C SER A 110 -15.88 -17.63 -9.25
N THR A 111 -14.76 -17.73 -9.98
CA THR A 111 -14.37 -18.90 -10.76
C THR A 111 -14.11 -20.10 -9.85
N GLU A 112 -14.87 -21.18 -10.07
CA GLU A 112 -14.88 -22.41 -9.23
C GLU A 112 -13.49 -23.06 -9.07
N ASN A 113 -12.57 -22.82 -10.02
CA ASN A 113 -11.22 -23.37 -10.00
C ASN A 113 -10.28 -22.72 -8.97
N TYR A 114 -10.69 -21.64 -8.29
CA TYR A 114 -9.84 -20.88 -7.37
C TYR A 114 -10.32 -21.03 -5.92
N TYR A 115 -10.03 -22.19 -5.34
CA TYR A 115 -10.24 -22.47 -3.92
C TYR A 115 -9.26 -21.66 -3.07
N GLY A 116 -9.74 -20.56 -2.50
CA GLY A 116 -8.98 -19.74 -1.56
C GLY A 116 -9.92 -18.87 -0.72
N PRO A 117 -9.46 -18.38 0.45
CA PRO A 117 -10.26 -17.47 1.26
C PRO A 117 -10.49 -16.13 0.56
N GLY A 118 -11.66 -15.54 0.80
CA GLY A 118 -12.02 -14.18 0.37
C GLY A 118 -11.49 -13.07 1.29
N THR A 119 -10.91 -13.45 2.44
CA THR A 119 -10.17 -12.55 3.33
C THR A 119 -8.87 -13.22 3.76
N ILE A 120 -7.74 -12.55 3.54
CA ILE A 120 -6.41 -13.00 3.95
C ILE A 120 -5.71 -11.88 4.70
N ILE A 121 -4.99 -12.20 5.76
CA ILE A 121 -4.19 -11.23 6.51
C ILE A 121 -2.75 -11.72 6.48
N PHE A 122 -1.82 -10.82 6.17
CA PHE A 122 -0.40 -11.05 6.40
C PHE A 122 0.04 -10.20 7.58
N ASP A 123 0.47 -10.85 8.65
CA ASP A 123 1.04 -10.19 9.82
C ASP A 123 2.50 -9.89 9.54
N THR A 124 2.87 -8.61 9.44
CA THR A 124 4.21 -8.22 9.01
C THR A 124 5.25 -8.40 10.11
N GLU A 125 4.85 -8.40 11.38
CA GLU A 125 5.74 -8.57 12.52
C GLU A 125 6.04 -10.06 12.73
N LYS A 126 4.98 -10.88 12.77
CA LYS A 126 5.11 -12.34 12.91
C LYS A 126 5.52 -13.03 11.61
N GLN A 127 5.38 -12.36 10.47
CA GLN A 127 5.57 -12.90 9.12
C GLN A 127 4.73 -14.15 8.84
N VAL A 128 3.50 -14.19 9.38
CA VAL A 128 2.57 -15.31 9.18
C VAL A 128 1.37 -14.88 8.34
N VAL A 129 0.80 -15.86 7.64
CA VAL A 129 -0.44 -15.69 6.87
C VAL A 129 -1.59 -16.22 7.71
N ILE A 130 -2.57 -15.37 7.97
CA ILE A 130 -3.75 -15.63 8.79
C ILE A 130 -4.98 -15.62 7.88
N ARG A 131 -5.84 -16.63 8.01
CA ARG A 131 -7.11 -16.69 7.30
C ARG A 131 -8.14 -15.79 7.98
N GLY A 132 -8.77 -14.88 7.24
CA GLY A 132 -9.86 -14.05 7.76
C GLY A 132 -11.25 -14.68 7.56
N PRO A 133 -12.30 -14.09 8.16
CA PRO A 133 -13.67 -14.51 7.90
C PRO A 133 -14.07 -14.24 6.45
N GLU A 134 -14.93 -15.09 5.88
CA GLU A 134 -15.40 -14.90 4.49
C GLU A 134 -16.34 -13.68 4.39
N PRO A 135 -16.16 -12.79 3.39
CA PRO A 135 -17.12 -11.75 3.07
C PRO A 135 -18.48 -12.36 2.68
N LYS A 136 -19.59 -11.64 2.92
CA LYS A 136 -20.91 -12.18 2.58
C LYS A 136 -21.18 -12.20 1.08
N SER A 137 -20.53 -11.32 0.31
CA SER A 137 -20.48 -11.45 -1.14
C SER A 137 -19.08 -11.36 -1.70
N ILE A 138 -18.86 -12.09 -2.79
CA ILE A 138 -17.60 -12.09 -3.53
C ILE A 138 -17.55 -10.78 -4.32
N LYS A 139 -16.50 -9.99 -4.13
CA LYS A 139 -16.27 -8.72 -4.84
C LYS A 139 -14.97 -8.79 -5.62
N SER A 140 -14.98 -8.41 -6.89
CA SER A 140 -13.76 -8.31 -7.69
C SER A 140 -13.16 -6.93 -7.52
N HIS A 141 -11.89 -6.86 -7.11
CA HIS A 141 -11.15 -5.62 -6.87
C HIS A 141 -11.97 -4.59 -6.06
N PRO A 142 -12.49 -4.97 -4.88
CA PRO A 142 -13.32 -4.08 -4.09
C PRO A 142 -12.54 -2.83 -3.66
N ILE A 143 -13.25 -1.74 -3.43
CA ILE A 143 -12.68 -0.58 -2.75
C ILE A 143 -12.60 -0.91 -1.27
N LEU A 144 -11.40 -0.78 -0.71
CA LEU A 144 -11.14 -1.03 0.70
C LEU A 144 -10.72 0.26 1.39
N LEU A 145 -11.40 0.59 2.48
CA LEU A 145 -11.17 1.79 3.26
C LEU A 145 -10.95 1.40 4.73
N PRO A 146 -9.69 1.38 5.21
CA PRO A 146 -9.41 1.20 6.62
C PRO A 146 -9.75 2.49 7.37
N ILE A 147 -10.68 2.42 8.32
CA ILE A 147 -11.09 3.55 9.15
C ILE A 147 -11.16 3.04 10.59
N ASP A 148 -10.32 3.62 11.47
CA ASP A 148 -10.08 3.13 12.82
C ASP A 148 -9.69 1.64 12.82
N GLN A 149 -10.43 0.80 13.55
CA GLN A 149 -10.21 -0.65 13.66
C GLN A 149 -11.16 -1.44 12.73
N LYS A 150 -11.58 -0.84 11.61
CA LYS A 150 -12.56 -1.42 10.69
C LYS A 150 -12.08 -1.31 9.26
N ILE A 151 -12.48 -2.28 8.45
CA ILE A 151 -12.26 -2.26 7.01
C ILE A 151 -13.62 -2.24 6.33
N TYR A 152 -13.89 -1.17 5.60
CA TYR A 152 -15.08 -1.03 4.78
C TYR A 152 -14.77 -1.55 3.38
N ALA A 153 -15.62 -2.44 2.86
CA ALA A 153 -15.48 -3.03 1.54
C ALA A 153 -16.69 -2.68 0.67
N LEU A 154 -16.44 -1.93 -0.40
CA LEU A 154 -17.45 -1.49 -1.37
C LEU A 154 -17.18 -2.14 -2.74
N SER A 155 -18.22 -2.71 -3.36
CA SER A 155 -18.13 -3.17 -4.75
C SER A 155 -17.79 -2.00 -5.66
N ARG A 156 -16.72 -2.13 -6.46
CA ARG A 156 -16.30 -1.11 -7.42
C ARG A 156 -17.27 -1.01 -8.60
N SER A 157 -17.82 -2.14 -9.03
CA SER A 157 -18.80 -2.23 -10.10
C SER A 157 -19.89 -3.23 -9.70
N PRO A 158 -20.99 -2.78 -9.05
CA PRO A 158 -22.04 -3.66 -8.58
C PRO A 158 -22.69 -4.44 -9.73
N SER A 159 -22.98 -5.70 -9.47
CA SER A 159 -23.85 -6.51 -10.30
C SER A 159 -25.20 -6.72 -9.62
N VAL A 160 -26.26 -6.76 -10.43
CA VAL A 160 -27.61 -7.14 -10.01
C VAL A 160 -27.96 -8.59 -10.38
N LYS A 161 -27.02 -9.31 -11.00
CA LYS A 161 -27.16 -10.72 -11.40
C LYS A 161 -25.87 -11.49 -11.13
N GLY A 162 -26.01 -12.78 -10.92
CA GLY A 162 -24.88 -13.69 -10.75
C GLY A 162 -24.19 -13.57 -9.38
N PRO A 163 -23.09 -14.31 -9.18
CA PRO A 163 -22.47 -14.44 -7.86
C PRO A 163 -21.40 -13.37 -7.56
N LEU A 164 -20.83 -12.73 -8.58
CA LEU A 164 -19.73 -11.77 -8.45
C LEU A 164 -20.26 -10.34 -8.36
N ASP A 165 -19.75 -9.58 -7.40
CA ASP A 165 -20.15 -8.20 -7.10
C ASP A 165 -21.67 -8.05 -6.89
N TYR A 166 -22.32 -9.13 -6.48
CA TYR A 166 -23.72 -9.14 -6.08
C TYR A 166 -23.88 -8.71 -4.61
N LEU A 167 -25.12 -8.58 -4.17
CA LEU A 167 -25.44 -8.14 -2.82
C LEU A 167 -24.82 -9.03 -1.74
N PRO A 168 -24.44 -8.45 -0.59
CA PRO A 168 -24.43 -7.00 -0.29
C PRO A 168 -23.27 -6.26 -0.97
N TRP A 169 -23.53 -5.09 -1.58
CA TRP A 169 -22.48 -4.30 -2.23
C TRP A 169 -21.58 -3.53 -1.28
N PHE A 170 -22.00 -3.32 -0.03
CA PHE A 170 -21.24 -2.59 0.96
C PHE A 170 -21.24 -3.34 2.29
N GLU A 171 -20.04 -3.62 2.80
CA GLU A 171 -19.81 -4.42 3.99
C GLU A 171 -18.73 -3.80 4.88
N VAL A 172 -18.69 -4.22 6.14
CA VAL A 172 -17.64 -3.86 7.08
C VAL A 172 -17.14 -5.07 7.84
N LEU A 173 -15.83 -5.17 7.99
CA LEU A 173 -15.15 -6.07 8.91
C LEU A 173 -14.71 -5.26 10.14
N ASP A 174 -15.27 -5.60 11.30
CA ASP A 174 -14.87 -5.02 12.58
C ASP A 174 -13.76 -5.87 13.20
N LEU A 175 -12.59 -5.27 13.40
CA LEU A 175 -11.40 -5.93 13.92
C LEU A 175 -11.09 -5.55 15.37
N SER A 176 -11.96 -4.78 16.02
CA SER A 176 -11.74 -4.29 17.40
C SER A 176 -11.59 -5.40 18.43
N GLN A 177 -12.16 -6.57 18.19
CA GLN A 177 -12.07 -7.75 19.04
C GLN A 177 -11.33 -8.92 18.37
N ALA A 178 -10.70 -8.67 17.21
CA ALA A 178 -10.11 -9.73 16.41
C ALA A 178 -8.93 -10.40 17.12
N GLN A 179 -8.90 -11.73 17.09
CA GLN A 179 -7.83 -12.53 17.68
C GLN A 179 -7.40 -13.63 16.72
N GLU A 180 -6.09 -13.83 16.60
CA GLU A 180 -5.53 -14.94 15.85
C GLU A 180 -5.54 -16.19 16.73
N VAL A 181 -6.18 -17.26 16.26
CA VAL A 181 -6.20 -18.58 16.88
C VAL A 181 -5.99 -19.61 15.77
N ASP A 182 -4.94 -20.43 15.89
CA ASP A 182 -4.59 -21.50 14.94
C ASP A 182 -4.53 -21.05 13.47
N GLY A 183 -3.91 -19.89 13.21
CA GLY A 183 -3.78 -19.32 11.86
C GLY A 183 -5.09 -18.80 11.26
N CYS A 184 -6.16 -18.68 12.06
CA CYS A 184 -7.44 -18.10 11.68
C CYS A 184 -7.77 -16.88 12.54
N LEU A 185 -8.39 -15.88 11.93
CA LEU A 185 -8.88 -14.70 12.64
C LEU A 185 -10.28 -14.97 13.18
N THR A 186 -10.41 -14.91 14.49
CA THR A 186 -11.63 -15.17 15.26
C THR A 186 -12.17 -13.88 15.86
N ASN A 187 -13.37 -13.93 16.45
CA ASN A 187 -14.05 -12.79 17.10
C ASN A 187 -14.25 -11.55 16.21
N CYS A 188 -14.27 -11.75 14.90
CA CYS A 188 -14.58 -10.74 13.91
C CYS A 188 -15.45 -11.36 12.81
N LYS A 189 -16.30 -10.56 12.19
CA LYS A 189 -17.17 -10.99 11.09
C LYS A 189 -17.49 -9.86 10.15
N TRP A 190 -17.76 -10.21 8.90
CA TRP A 190 -18.32 -9.30 7.92
C TRP A 190 -19.79 -9.01 8.24
N SER A 191 -20.15 -7.73 8.19
CA SER A 191 -21.50 -7.25 8.39
C SER A 191 -21.93 -6.40 7.20
N SER A 192 -23.15 -6.64 6.71
CA SER A 192 -23.74 -5.86 5.63
C SER A 192 -24.07 -4.46 6.14
N LEU A 193 -23.75 -3.45 5.34
CA LEU A 193 -24.11 -2.06 5.63
C LEU A 193 -25.29 -1.61 4.78
N GLN A 194 -25.76 -0.38 5.01
CA GLN A 194 -26.78 0.22 4.16
C GLN A 194 -26.31 0.20 2.71
N ARG A 195 -27.16 -0.34 1.85
CA ARG A 195 -26.96 -0.33 0.40
C ARG A 195 -26.71 1.10 -0.09
N PRO A 196 -25.67 1.33 -0.90
CA PRO A 196 -25.44 2.63 -1.50
C PRO A 196 -26.62 3.05 -2.39
N PRO A 197 -27.16 4.28 -2.23
CA PRO A 197 -28.38 4.70 -2.92
C PRO A 197 -28.17 4.88 -4.43
N PHE A 198 -26.93 5.06 -4.85
CA PHE A 198 -26.53 5.25 -6.26
C PHE A 198 -26.34 3.94 -7.02
N PHE A 199 -26.44 2.77 -6.35
CA PHE A 199 -26.34 1.49 -7.04
C PHE A 199 -27.71 1.00 -7.55
N PRO A 200 -27.75 0.43 -8.77
CA PRO A 200 -28.98 0.09 -9.46
C PRO A 200 -29.71 -1.06 -8.73
N TRP A 201 -30.74 -0.74 -7.94
CA TRP A 201 -31.52 -1.75 -7.20
C TRP A 201 -32.99 -1.76 -7.60
N GLU A 202 -33.61 -0.59 -7.67
CA GLU A 202 -35.02 -0.44 -8.01
C GLU A 202 -35.16 -0.40 -9.53
N LEU A 203 -34.96 -1.57 -10.15
CA LEU A 203 -34.98 -1.71 -11.60
C LEU A 203 -36.37 -2.12 -12.09
N THR A 204 -36.84 -1.44 -13.13
CA THR A 204 -37.97 -1.93 -13.95
C THR A 204 -37.60 -3.26 -14.60
N PRO A 205 -38.57 -4.10 -15.02
CA PRO A 205 -38.27 -5.35 -15.72
C PRO A 205 -37.32 -5.19 -16.92
N ARG A 206 -37.48 -4.11 -17.69
CA ARG A 206 -36.58 -3.79 -18.82
C ARG A 206 -35.16 -3.46 -18.37
N GLN A 207 -35.02 -2.66 -17.31
CA GLN A 207 -33.70 -2.37 -16.72
C GLN A 207 -33.10 -3.61 -16.06
N TYR A 208 -33.89 -4.53 -15.51
CA TYR A 208 -33.35 -5.79 -15.00
C TYR A 208 -32.78 -6.65 -16.14
N LEU A 209 -33.42 -6.66 -17.32
CA LEU A 209 -32.88 -7.34 -18.51
C LEU A 209 -31.57 -6.69 -18.99
N CYS A 210 -31.48 -5.36 -18.97
CA CYS A 210 -30.29 -4.59 -19.32
C CYS A 210 -29.94 -3.58 -18.21
N PRO A 211 -29.22 -4.01 -17.14
CA PRO A 211 -28.94 -3.17 -15.99
C PRO A 211 -28.06 -1.96 -16.35
N PRO A 212 -28.32 -0.78 -15.74
CA PRO A 212 -27.42 0.36 -15.87
C PRO A 212 -26.01 -0.01 -15.43
N ARG A 213 -25.01 0.35 -16.25
CA ARG A 213 -23.60 0.19 -15.89
C ARG A 213 -23.19 1.34 -14.98
N VAL A 214 -23.14 1.09 -13.69
CA VAL A 214 -22.65 2.03 -12.68
C VAL A 214 -21.36 1.46 -12.09
N ALA A 215 -20.36 2.31 -11.91
CA ALA A 215 -19.13 1.98 -11.20
C ALA A 215 -18.72 3.17 -10.33
N VAL A 216 -17.96 2.90 -9.28
CA VAL A 216 -17.34 3.96 -8.49
C VAL A 216 -16.27 4.63 -9.34
N LYS A 217 -16.39 5.95 -9.50
CA LYS A 217 -15.47 6.80 -10.27
C LYS A 217 -14.35 7.31 -9.37
N SER A 218 -14.69 7.72 -8.16
CA SER A 218 -13.75 8.25 -7.19
C SER A 218 -14.24 8.11 -5.77
N TYR A 219 -13.31 8.00 -4.83
CA TYR A 219 -13.62 7.79 -3.42
C TYR A 219 -12.51 8.31 -2.49
N VAL A 220 -12.88 8.64 -1.25
CA VAL A 220 -11.93 9.03 -0.20
C VAL A 220 -12.56 8.84 1.18
N ALA A 221 -11.74 8.53 2.19
CA ALA A 221 -12.16 8.58 3.58
C ALA A 221 -11.71 9.90 4.21
N VAL A 222 -12.66 10.70 4.70
CA VAL A 222 -12.42 12.00 5.34
C VAL A 222 -13.00 11.97 6.75
N GLY A 223 -12.14 11.87 7.76
CA GLY A 223 -12.57 11.69 9.14
C GLY A 223 -13.44 10.44 9.29
N SER A 224 -14.67 10.59 9.77
CA SER A 224 -15.64 9.50 9.90
C SER A 224 -16.54 9.30 8.67
N HIS A 225 -16.21 9.88 7.52
CA HIS A 225 -17.05 9.81 6.33
C HIS A 225 -16.34 9.13 5.18
N ILE A 226 -17.06 8.30 4.43
CA ILE A 226 -16.62 7.74 3.16
C ILE A 226 -17.34 8.52 2.06
N LEU A 227 -16.58 9.25 1.24
CA LEU A 227 -17.10 9.98 0.09
C LEU A 227 -16.97 9.14 -1.18
N VAL A 228 -18.00 9.16 -2.03
CA VAL A 228 -18.04 8.41 -3.29
C VAL A 228 -18.75 9.23 -4.37
N SER A 229 -18.13 9.27 -5.56
CA SER A 229 -18.78 9.66 -6.82
C SER A 229 -18.80 8.48 -7.77
N VAL A 230 -19.84 8.38 -8.61
CA VAL A 230 -20.04 7.24 -9.53
C VAL A 230 -20.07 7.66 -10.99
N THR A 231 -19.88 6.71 -11.88
CA THR A 231 -20.01 6.91 -13.32
C THR A 231 -21.48 7.06 -13.74
N GLY A 232 -21.74 7.91 -14.73
CA GLY A 232 -23.07 8.10 -15.32
C GLY A 232 -24.01 9.03 -14.54
N TRP A 233 -23.58 9.53 -13.37
CA TRP A 233 -24.34 10.46 -12.53
C TRP A 233 -23.43 11.59 -12.07
N VAL A 234 -24.04 12.74 -11.77
CA VAL A 234 -23.37 13.88 -11.15
C VAL A 234 -23.72 13.88 -9.67
N GLY A 235 -22.72 14.13 -8.83
CA GLY A 235 -22.87 14.30 -7.40
C GLY A 235 -21.93 13.44 -6.57
N THR A 236 -21.80 13.80 -5.31
CA THR A 236 -20.98 13.13 -4.32
C THR A 236 -21.83 12.71 -3.13
N TYR A 237 -21.68 11.44 -2.74
CA TYR A 237 -22.37 10.84 -1.61
C TYR A 237 -21.41 10.60 -0.46
N ALA A 238 -21.88 10.79 0.77
CA ALA A 238 -21.15 10.49 1.98
C ALA A 238 -21.83 9.39 2.78
N PHE A 239 -21.07 8.42 3.26
CA PHE A 239 -21.51 7.47 4.28
C PHE A 239 -20.88 7.82 5.63
N ASP A 240 -21.71 8.06 6.63
CA ASP A 240 -21.25 8.31 8.01
C ASP A 240 -20.93 6.98 8.70
N THR A 241 -19.66 6.72 8.97
CA THR A 241 -19.17 5.47 9.56
C THR A 241 -19.46 5.33 11.06
N LYS A 242 -19.74 6.44 11.77
CA LYS A 242 -19.91 6.48 13.22
C LYS A 242 -21.34 6.81 13.63
N GLY A 243 -21.85 7.95 13.20
CA GLY A 243 -23.12 8.51 13.67
C GLY A 243 -24.33 7.78 13.11
N SER A 244 -24.91 8.32 12.04
CA SER A 244 -26.16 7.85 11.44
C SER A 244 -26.05 6.48 10.76
N LYS A 245 -24.84 6.07 10.34
CA LYS A 245 -24.61 4.85 9.53
C LYS A 245 -25.46 4.84 8.25
N LYS A 246 -25.64 6.03 7.67
CA LYS A 246 -26.43 6.24 6.47
C LYS A 246 -25.67 6.98 5.38
N TRP A 247 -26.12 6.75 4.15
CA TRP A 247 -25.72 7.52 2.98
C TRP A 247 -26.52 8.82 2.89
N VAL A 248 -25.84 9.91 2.57
CA VAL A 248 -26.43 11.22 2.26
C VAL A 248 -25.73 11.81 1.04
N THR A 249 -26.46 12.60 0.24
CA THR A 249 -25.84 13.43 -0.80
C THR A 249 -25.24 14.67 -0.12
N VAL A 250 -23.98 14.98 -0.43
CA VAL A 250 -23.26 16.14 0.13
C VAL A 250 -22.92 17.21 -0.92
N ASP A 251 -23.04 16.84 -2.19
CA ASP A 251 -22.94 17.71 -3.36
C ASP A 251 -23.74 17.04 -4.48
N ASP A 252 -24.73 17.71 -5.05
CA ASP A 252 -25.56 17.21 -6.15
C ASP A 252 -25.12 17.76 -7.52
N GLU A 253 -24.23 18.74 -7.53
CA GLU A 253 -23.77 19.44 -8.74
C GLU A 253 -22.38 18.98 -9.18
N ASN A 254 -21.55 18.50 -8.25
CA ASN A 254 -20.16 18.15 -8.53
C ASN A 254 -19.78 16.75 -8.04
N ASN A 255 -18.98 16.10 -8.88
CA ASN A 255 -18.26 14.89 -8.50
C ASN A 255 -16.94 15.29 -7.82
N LEU A 256 -16.36 14.36 -7.04
CA LEU A 256 -15.00 14.52 -6.56
C LEU A 256 -14.03 14.77 -7.75
N PRO A 257 -13.12 15.75 -7.66
CA PRO A 257 -12.31 16.21 -8.79
C PRO A 257 -11.12 15.31 -9.16
N PHE A 258 -10.99 14.15 -8.52
CA PHE A 258 -9.95 13.16 -8.79
C PHE A 258 -10.56 11.83 -9.26
N SER A 259 -9.72 10.94 -9.79
CA SER A 259 -10.10 9.60 -10.26
C SER A 259 -9.60 8.53 -9.28
N ASP A 260 -10.40 7.48 -9.07
CA ASP A 260 -10.14 6.39 -8.10
C ASP A 260 -9.98 6.93 -6.65
N GLY A 261 -9.07 6.38 -5.86
CA GLY A 261 -8.86 6.78 -4.46
C GLY A 261 -8.00 8.04 -4.32
N ALA A 262 -8.34 8.90 -3.35
CA ALA A 262 -7.41 9.87 -2.79
C ALA A 262 -6.87 9.38 -1.44
N ILE A 263 -5.57 9.57 -1.20
CA ILE A 263 -4.86 9.12 0.01
C ILE A 263 -4.65 10.28 0.99
N PRO A 264 -4.67 10.04 2.31
CA PRO A 264 -4.38 11.08 3.29
C PRO A 264 -2.91 11.52 3.23
N HIS A 265 -2.64 12.81 3.26
CA HIS A 265 -1.27 13.39 3.21
C HIS A 265 -0.91 14.20 4.47
N GLY A 266 -1.72 14.08 5.53
CA GLY A 266 -1.58 14.84 6.77
C GLY A 266 -2.28 16.20 6.72
N GLY A 267 -2.58 16.79 7.90
CA GLY A 267 -3.15 18.14 7.98
C GLY A 267 -4.52 18.35 7.30
N GLY A 268 -5.28 17.28 7.03
CA GLY A 268 -6.53 17.33 6.27
C GLY A 268 -6.34 17.49 4.75
N LEU A 269 -5.11 17.32 4.27
CA LEU A 269 -4.76 17.28 2.86
C LEU A 269 -4.81 15.84 2.34
N PHE A 270 -5.22 15.69 1.09
CA PHE A 270 -5.26 14.42 0.40
C PHE A 270 -4.53 14.53 -0.94
N LEU A 271 -3.83 13.48 -1.37
CA LEU A 271 -3.28 13.41 -2.72
C LEU A 271 -4.19 12.54 -3.58
N GLY A 272 -4.49 13.00 -4.79
CA GLY A 272 -5.34 12.33 -5.76
C GLY A 272 -4.82 12.53 -7.17
N LEU A 273 -5.25 11.66 -8.10
CA LEU A 273 -5.01 11.88 -9.53
C LEU A 273 -6.10 12.78 -10.10
N SER A 274 -5.75 13.98 -10.55
CA SER A 274 -6.73 14.94 -11.07
C SER A 274 -7.50 14.37 -12.26
N SER A 275 -8.83 14.52 -12.21
CA SER A 275 -9.69 14.11 -13.32
C SER A 275 -9.46 14.95 -14.57
N THR A 276 -9.01 16.20 -14.41
CA THR A 276 -8.83 17.18 -15.48
C THR A 276 -7.43 17.13 -16.06
N THR A 277 -6.41 17.31 -15.21
CA THR A 277 -5.01 17.44 -15.67
C THR A 277 -4.29 16.09 -15.77
N LYS A 278 -4.84 15.04 -15.14
CA LYS A 278 -4.17 13.73 -14.99
C LYS A 278 -2.82 13.81 -14.26
N ALA A 279 -2.58 14.89 -13.53
CA ALA A 279 -1.42 15.05 -12.66
C ALA A 279 -1.77 14.65 -11.22
N ILE A 280 -0.74 14.34 -10.43
CA ILE A 280 -0.90 14.24 -8.97
C ILE A 280 -1.22 15.64 -8.44
N THR A 281 -2.26 15.75 -7.63
CA THR A 281 -2.75 17.03 -7.12
C THR A 281 -3.16 16.89 -5.66
N GLY A 282 -2.94 17.95 -4.88
CA GLY A 282 -3.38 18.04 -3.50
C GLY A 282 -4.83 18.51 -3.42
N TYR A 283 -5.58 17.96 -2.47
CA TYR A 283 -6.98 18.28 -2.25
C TYR A 283 -7.21 18.53 -0.76
N LYS A 284 -7.65 19.73 -0.41
CA LYS A 284 -8.18 20.01 0.93
C LYS A 284 -9.68 19.74 0.90
N ILE A 285 -10.09 18.68 1.59
CA ILE A 285 -11.47 18.19 1.55
C ILE A 285 -12.12 18.43 2.92
N ASN A 286 -13.16 19.26 2.95
CA ASN A 286 -13.92 19.54 4.16
C ASN A 286 -15.37 19.10 3.97
N ILE A 287 -15.87 18.34 4.92
CA ILE A 287 -17.26 17.85 4.93
C ILE A 287 -18.04 18.54 6.05
N GLY A 288 -19.11 19.24 5.67
CA GLY A 288 -20.15 19.74 6.57
C GLY A 288 -21.31 18.74 6.69
N THR A 289 -22.37 19.11 7.41
CA THR A 289 -23.53 18.21 7.61
C THR A 289 -24.20 17.78 6.30
N ARG A 290 -24.22 18.67 5.29
CA ARG A 290 -24.78 18.44 3.94
C ARG A 290 -24.06 19.26 2.87
N SER A 291 -22.80 19.58 3.10
CA SER A 291 -22.01 20.37 2.17
C SER A 291 -20.63 19.78 2.04
N LEU A 292 -20.06 19.88 0.85
CA LEU A 292 -18.71 19.46 0.53
C LEU A 292 -17.95 20.68 0.00
N SER A 293 -16.75 20.92 0.51
CA SER A 293 -15.80 21.86 -0.07
C SER A 293 -14.53 21.11 -0.42
N VAL A 294 -14.12 21.22 -1.68
CA VAL A 294 -12.86 20.66 -2.17
C VAL A 294 -12.06 21.82 -2.78
N VAL A 295 -10.86 22.03 -2.26
CA VAL A 295 -9.90 23.00 -2.81
C VAL A 295 -8.75 22.23 -3.42
N GLU A 296 -8.51 22.43 -4.71
CA GLU A 296 -7.35 21.87 -5.41
C GLU A 296 -6.10 22.70 -5.13
N ILE A 297 -4.99 22.00 -4.94
CA ILE A 297 -3.69 22.55 -4.60
C ILE A 297 -2.69 21.89 -5.56
N PRO A 298 -2.15 22.64 -6.53
CA PRO A 298 -1.13 22.12 -7.43
C PRO A 298 0.06 21.52 -6.67
N VAL A 299 0.57 20.39 -7.17
CA VAL A 299 1.79 19.77 -6.66
C VAL A 299 2.89 20.05 -7.68
N VAL A 300 4.02 20.59 -7.22
CA VAL A 300 5.15 21.00 -8.05
C VAL A 300 6.41 20.30 -7.54
N SER A 301 7.22 19.75 -8.45
CA SER A 301 8.54 19.25 -8.09
C SER A 301 9.54 20.40 -8.07
N ASP A 302 10.45 20.40 -7.11
CA ASP A 302 11.61 21.29 -7.06
C ASP A 302 12.69 20.99 -8.13
N LEU A 303 12.56 19.89 -8.87
CA LEU A 303 13.46 19.51 -9.95
C LEU A 303 12.84 19.88 -11.31
N GLU A 304 13.51 20.77 -12.05
CA GLU A 304 13.05 21.34 -13.33
C GLU A 304 12.76 20.29 -14.44
N ASP A 305 13.28 19.07 -14.31
CA ASP A 305 13.19 18.00 -15.31
C ASP A 305 12.27 16.81 -14.93
N GLU A 306 11.69 16.75 -13.72
CA GLU A 306 10.78 15.67 -13.35
C GLU A 306 9.30 16.05 -13.54
N GLU A 307 8.76 15.69 -14.70
CA GLU A 307 7.31 15.73 -14.91
C GLU A 307 6.64 14.69 -13.99
N LEU A 308 5.94 15.16 -12.94
CA LEU A 308 5.07 14.38 -12.06
C LEU A 308 3.81 13.88 -12.80
N VAL A 309 3.99 13.27 -13.97
CA VAL A 309 2.92 12.66 -14.75
C VAL A 309 2.56 11.34 -14.10
N GLY A 310 1.61 11.39 -13.18
CA GLY A 310 0.99 10.23 -12.59
C GLY A 310 0.19 9.44 -13.64
N ARG A 311 0.86 8.63 -14.47
CA ARG A 311 0.16 7.63 -15.30
C ARG A 311 -0.30 6.41 -14.49
N SER A 312 0.05 6.31 -13.21
CA SER A 312 -0.32 5.19 -12.34
C SER A 312 -1.14 5.64 -11.13
N HIS A 313 -2.15 4.83 -10.79
CA HIS A 313 -3.01 4.97 -9.60
C HIS A 313 -2.36 4.44 -8.32
N ASN A 314 -1.08 4.08 -8.37
CA ASN A 314 -0.39 3.36 -7.30
C ASN A 314 0.51 4.32 -6.51
N PHE A 315 -0.09 5.25 -5.77
CA PHE A 315 0.64 6.09 -4.83
C PHE A 315 0.05 6.03 -3.43
N LEU A 316 0.90 6.13 -2.42
CA LEU A 316 0.55 5.92 -1.01
C LEU A 316 1.20 6.95 -0.11
N SER A 317 0.52 7.19 1.00
CA SER A 317 1.03 8.03 2.08
C SER A 317 2.08 7.28 2.87
N LEU A 318 3.16 7.97 3.25
CA LEU A 318 4.17 7.45 4.16
C LEU A 318 3.83 7.70 5.63
N GLY A 319 2.70 8.37 5.91
CA GLY A 319 2.10 8.48 7.25
C GLY A 319 2.79 9.44 8.23
N ILE A 320 4.07 9.75 8.06
CA ILE A 320 4.84 10.66 8.91
C ILE A 320 5.71 11.54 7.99
N ASP A 321 5.78 12.85 8.28
CA ASP A 321 6.56 13.86 7.54
C ASP A 321 6.12 14.20 6.11
N SER A 322 4.81 14.10 5.83
CA SER A 322 4.22 14.60 4.58
C SER A 322 4.87 14.00 3.33
N GLY A 323 5.36 12.77 3.41
CA GLY A 323 5.92 12.04 2.27
C GLY A 323 4.90 11.16 1.57
N PHE A 324 5.09 10.93 0.28
CA PHE A 324 4.33 9.92 -0.46
C PHE A 324 5.24 9.08 -1.34
N CYS A 325 4.77 7.88 -1.65
CA CYS A 325 5.44 6.96 -2.54
C CYS A 325 4.64 6.83 -3.83
N LEU A 326 5.30 6.96 -4.98
CA LEU A 326 4.75 6.66 -6.30
C LEU A 326 5.35 5.36 -6.80
N VAL A 327 4.50 4.42 -7.19
CA VAL A 327 4.93 3.13 -7.71
C VAL A 327 4.42 2.92 -9.11
N THR A 328 5.33 2.54 -10.00
CA THR A 328 5.03 2.22 -11.40
C THR A 328 5.51 0.81 -11.68
N CYS A 329 4.73 0.07 -12.45
CA CYS A 329 5.02 -1.30 -12.81
C CYS A 329 4.85 -1.45 -14.31
N TRP A 330 5.81 -2.12 -14.95
CA TRP A 330 5.72 -2.46 -16.36
C TRP A 330 6.31 -3.85 -16.62
N SER A 331 5.72 -4.55 -17.60
CA SER A 331 6.28 -5.81 -18.09
C SER A 331 7.59 -5.54 -18.84
N VAL A 332 8.53 -6.46 -18.72
CA VAL A 332 9.81 -6.44 -19.44
C VAL A 332 9.82 -7.45 -20.59
N ASP A 333 8.78 -8.28 -20.69
CA ASP A 333 8.70 -9.24 -21.77
C ASP A 333 8.29 -8.52 -23.07
N GLU A 334 9.02 -8.81 -24.15
CA GLU A 334 8.84 -8.15 -25.46
C GLU A 334 7.49 -8.46 -26.13
N SER A 335 6.82 -9.51 -25.66
CA SER A 335 5.46 -9.84 -26.11
C SER A 335 4.45 -8.86 -25.49
N PRO A 336 3.64 -8.14 -26.29
CA PRO A 336 2.55 -7.30 -25.79
C PRO A 336 1.38 -8.12 -25.21
N TYR A 337 1.46 -9.45 -25.27
CA TYR A 337 0.45 -10.37 -24.77
C TYR A 337 1.03 -11.30 -23.70
N PRO A 338 0.23 -11.66 -22.67
CA PRO A 338 0.60 -12.68 -21.70
C PRO A 338 1.06 -13.98 -22.39
N PRO A 339 1.93 -14.79 -21.75
CA PRO A 339 2.31 -14.72 -20.34
C PRO A 339 3.49 -13.79 -20.05
N TYR A 340 3.34 -12.94 -19.02
CA TYR A 340 4.45 -12.17 -18.47
C TYR A 340 5.14 -12.97 -17.36
N HIS A 341 6.45 -13.09 -17.37
CA HIS A 341 7.25 -13.74 -16.33
C HIS A 341 8.19 -12.75 -15.63
N ARG A 342 8.32 -11.54 -16.18
CA ARG A 342 9.22 -10.50 -15.68
C ARG A 342 8.51 -9.16 -15.66
N ALA A 343 8.63 -8.47 -14.53
CA ALA A 343 8.17 -7.10 -14.38
C ALA A 343 9.24 -6.27 -13.69
N HIS A 344 9.31 -4.99 -14.06
CA HIS A 344 10.04 -4.00 -13.31
C HIS A 344 9.04 -3.18 -12.48
N ILE A 345 9.39 -2.96 -11.22
CA ILE A 345 8.65 -2.10 -10.30
C ILE A 345 9.56 -0.96 -9.91
N ARG A 346 9.23 0.25 -10.32
CA ARG A 346 9.94 1.45 -9.85
C ARG A 346 9.16 2.06 -8.70
N VAL A 347 9.83 2.19 -7.58
CA VAL A 347 9.36 2.85 -6.36
C VAL A 347 10.08 4.18 -6.27
N ARG A 348 9.33 5.28 -6.15
CA ARG A 348 9.84 6.63 -5.92
C ARG A 348 9.23 7.17 -4.65
N THR A 349 10.03 7.74 -3.76
CA THR A 349 9.53 8.44 -2.58
C THR A 349 9.82 9.94 -2.73
N TYR A 350 8.82 10.72 -2.33
CA TYR A 350 8.88 12.16 -2.29
C TYR A 350 8.64 12.62 -0.85
N ARG A 351 9.36 13.66 -0.44
CA ARG A 351 9.07 14.43 0.76
C ARG A 351 8.34 15.69 0.32
N THR A 352 7.39 16.15 1.13
CA THR A 352 6.82 17.48 0.94
C THR A 352 7.60 18.42 1.85
N ASP A 353 8.22 19.44 1.27
CA ASP A 353 9.09 20.34 2.03
C ASP A 353 8.28 21.43 2.73
N ASP A 354 7.62 22.30 1.97
CA ASP A 354 6.84 23.41 2.53
C ASP A 354 5.61 23.75 1.69
N PHE A 355 4.61 24.33 2.38
CA PHE A 355 3.48 25.00 1.74
C PHE A 355 3.90 26.44 1.44
N VAL A 356 4.30 26.70 0.19
CA VAL A 356 4.78 28.03 -0.20
C VAL A 356 3.57 28.92 -0.46
N GLU A 357 3.25 29.80 0.50
CA GLU A 357 2.16 30.78 0.36
C GLU A 357 2.49 31.90 -0.65
N SER A 358 3.77 32.11 -0.96
CA SER A 358 4.22 33.35 -1.59
C SER A 358 3.98 33.49 -3.10
N GLU A 359 3.59 32.46 -3.85
CA GLU A 359 3.37 32.56 -5.32
C GLU A 359 2.12 31.84 -5.84
N GLY A 360 1.13 31.62 -4.96
CA GLY A 360 -0.05 30.84 -5.28
C GLY A 360 0.07 29.44 -4.69
N LYS A 361 -0.90 29.08 -3.85
CA LYS A 361 -0.94 27.89 -3.00
C LYS A 361 -0.52 26.61 -3.74
N CYS A 362 0.74 26.19 -3.62
CA CYS A 362 1.23 24.94 -4.18
C CYS A 362 1.91 24.08 -3.10
N LEU A 363 1.96 22.78 -3.35
CA LEU A 363 2.71 21.81 -2.57
C LEU A 363 4.01 21.53 -3.29
N VAL A 364 5.13 21.94 -2.70
CA VAL A 364 6.46 21.63 -3.24
C VAL A 364 6.90 20.27 -2.71
N VAL A 365 7.28 19.39 -3.62
CA VAL A 365 7.74 18.05 -3.30
C VAL A 365 9.14 17.82 -3.84
N SER A 366 10.01 17.29 -2.98
CA SER A 366 11.37 16.90 -3.34
C SER A 366 11.48 15.38 -3.41
N LYS A 367 12.14 14.91 -4.46
CA LYS A 367 12.46 13.49 -4.61
C LYS A 367 13.50 13.11 -3.55
N GLN A 368 13.14 12.14 -2.71
CA GLN A 368 14.06 11.62 -1.69
C GLN A 368 14.83 10.41 -2.22
N TRP A 369 14.12 9.47 -2.83
CA TRP A 369 14.72 8.21 -3.23
C TRP A 369 13.98 7.57 -4.40
N MET A 370 14.71 6.81 -5.21
CA MET A 370 14.17 6.04 -6.31
C MET A 370 14.92 4.72 -6.43
N GLN A 371 14.17 3.64 -6.62
CA GLN A 371 14.73 2.32 -6.88
C GLN A 371 13.86 1.57 -7.87
N VAL A 372 14.51 0.92 -8.84
CA VAL A 372 13.87 -0.05 -9.73
C VAL A 372 14.13 -1.45 -9.20
N TYR A 373 13.07 -2.21 -8.97
CA TYR A 373 13.11 -3.61 -8.57
C TYR A 373 12.74 -4.51 -9.74
N LYS A 374 13.49 -5.60 -9.90
CA LYS A 374 13.17 -6.66 -10.85
C LYS A 374 12.43 -7.79 -10.16
N ILE A 375 11.23 -8.08 -10.66
CA ILE A 375 10.46 -9.26 -10.30
C ILE A 375 10.58 -10.27 -11.42
N ARG A 376 10.89 -11.51 -11.04
CA ARG A 376 10.86 -12.66 -11.92
C ARG A 376 10.17 -13.80 -11.20
N ASP A 377 9.12 -14.34 -11.81
CA ASP A 377 8.59 -15.64 -11.43
C ASP A 377 8.84 -16.62 -12.58
N LEU A 378 9.76 -17.56 -12.34
CA LEU A 378 10.21 -18.54 -13.33
C LEU A 378 9.17 -19.62 -13.62
N ILE A 379 8.20 -19.76 -12.73
CA ILE A 379 7.22 -20.85 -12.75
C ILE A 379 5.86 -20.29 -13.15
N ARG A 380 5.55 -19.05 -12.76
CA ARG A 380 4.23 -18.45 -12.91
C ARG A 380 4.24 -17.23 -13.79
N THR A 381 3.06 -16.96 -14.36
CA THR A 381 2.78 -15.71 -15.03
C THR A 381 2.49 -14.63 -13.99
N LEU A 382 2.87 -13.41 -14.28
CA LEU A 382 2.53 -12.20 -13.54
C LEU A 382 1.28 -11.60 -14.17
N ASP A 383 0.38 -11.07 -13.33
CA ASP A 383 -0.76 -10.27 -13.82
C ASP A 383 -0.27 -8.94 -14.38
N ALA A 384 -1.08 -8.27 -15.22
CA ALA A 384 -0.78 -6.94 -15.72
C ALA A 384 -1.89 -5.97 -15.31
N PRO A 385 -1.60 -4.94 -14.48
CA PRO A 385 -0.35 -4.72 -13.74
C PRO A 385 -0.16 -5.75 -12.60
N CYS A 386 1.08 -6.21 -12.36
CA CYS A 386 1.33 -7.24 -11.34
C CYS A 386 1.33 -6.66 -9.92
N LEU A 387 1.48 -5.34 -9.78
CA LEU A 387 1.45 -4.68 -8.49
C LEU A 387 0.01 -4.35 -8.10
N VAL A 388 -0.43 -4.93 -7.00
CA VAL A 388 -1.83 -4.89 -6.55
C VAL A 388 -1.96 -3.98 -5.31
N GLY A 389 -0.88 -3.82 -4.56
CA GLY A 389 -0.80 -2.87 -3.47
C GLY A 389 0.64 -2.59 -3.08
N VAL A 390 0.91 -1.36 -2.67
CA VAL A 390 2.06 -1.04 -1.83
C VAL A 390 1.51 -0.72 -0.45
N VAL A 391 2.23 -1.09 0.58
CA VAL A 391 1.77 -0.93 1.96
C VAL A 391 2.92 -0.38 2.78
N TYR A 392 2.71 0.79 3.36
CA TYR A 392 3.65 1.38 4.32
C TYR A 392 3.07 1.15 5.72
N ILE A 393 3.87 0.59 6.63
CA ILE A 393 3.39 0.01 7.89
C ILE A 393 4.24 0.43 9.08
#